data_AF-A0A953UBJ9-F1
#
_entry.id   AF-A0A953UBJ9-F1
#
_cell.length_a   1.000
_cell.length_b   1.000
_cell.length_c   1.000
_cell.angle_alpha   90.00
_cell.angle_beta   90.00
_cell.angle_gamma   90.00
#
_symmetry.space_group_name_H-M   'P 1'
#
loop_
_entity.id
_entity.type
_entity.pdbx_description
1 polymer ?
#
loop_
_entity_poly.entity_id
_entity_poly.type
_entity_poly.pdbx_seq_one_letter_code
_entity_poly.pdbx_strand_id
1 'polypeptide(L)'
;MNRRLVVGVALAASMGIFGQTKKPYQASAPSSVSYSVKDGEQNVEITNVAYELVGSAIPGRPLDERLVLRKTTKTRQVIDEIGMEASTTIEAWPLGVDLKQKPLYSFTAEGIDPATRNSEVIVLSRGLEEVEWWTVYKLGSGQRLFDTYAPLIDFSISRDTVTTRYVGLEVPEDDAKDARLRAANVVGVVTYASAAKVIREALITCDDPKKAALLRSFADASRTLTYSGGALRLAISQNYPSAPATVTIAVPVAKDDLDLAKAVLPAGVRVAAFKR
;
A
#
# COMPACT_ATOMS: atom_id res chain seq x y z
N MET A 1 22.41 -54.00 -43.23
CA MET A 1 22.46 -52.65 -42.62
C MET A 1 21.22 -51.88 -43.04
N ASN A 2 20.66 -51.08 -42.13
CA ASN A 2 19.53 -50.14 -42.24
C ASN A 2 18.13 -50.77 -42.19
N ARG A 3 17.43 -50.81 -41.04
CA ARG A 3 16.89 -49.81 -40.09
C ARG A 3 15.37 -49.71 -40.27
N ARG A 4 14.65 -50.33 -39.33
CA ARG A 4 13.20 -50.25 -39.13
C ARG A 4 12.81 -48.83 -38.70
N LEU A 5 11.74 -48.29 -39.28
CA LEU A 5 11.04 -47.11 -38.78
C LEU A 5 9.72 -47.60 -38.16
N VAL A 6 9.66 -47.57 -36.84
CA VAL A 6 8.42 -47.75 -36.08
C VAL A 6 7.87 -46.35 -35.83
N VAL A 7 6.74 -46.02 -36.46
CA VAL A 7 6.00 -44.78 -36.20
C VAL A 7 5.18 -45.01 -34.92
N GLY A 8 5.66 -44.47 -33.80
CA GLY A 8 4.91 -44.42 -32.56
C GLY A 8 3.93 -43.24 -32.58
N VAL A 9 2.64 -43.52 -32.58
CA VAL A 9 1.60 -42.52 -32.34
C VAL A 9 1.58 -42.21 -30.84
N ALA A 10 2.04 -41.03 -30.46
CA ALA A 10 1.91 -40.52 -29.11
C ALA A 10 0.49 -39.96 -28.92
N LEU A 11 -0.35 -40.66 -28.15
CA LEU A 11 -1.57 -40.08 -27.60
C LEU A 11 -1.18 -38.98 -26.61
N ALA A 12 -1.42 -37.72 -26.97
CA ALA A 12 -1.35 -36.60 -26.05
C ALA A 12 -2.51 -36.71 -25.05
N ALA A 13 -2.23 -37.17 -23.83
CA ALA A 13 -3.15 -37.06 -22.73
C ALA A 13 -3.34 -35.57 -22.39
N SER A 14 -4.48 -35.01 -22.79
CA SER A 14 -4.92 -33.69 -22.34
C SER A 14 -5.14 -33.76 -20.82
N MET A 15 -4.17 -33.27 -20.04
CA MET A 15 -4.39 -33.02 -18.62
C MET A 15 -5.39 -31.87 -18.49
N GLY A 16 -6.66 -32.23 -18.32
CA GLY A 16 -7.69 -31.30 -17.90
C GLY A 16 -7.29 -30.68 -16.58
N ILE A 17 -7.30 -29.35 -16.51
CA ILE A 17 -7.15 -28.59 -15.27
C ILE A 17 -8.43 -28.84 -14.47
N PHE A 18 -8.47 -29.93 -13.72
CA PHE A 18 -9.49 -30.12 -12.69
C PHE A 18 -9.23 -29.05 -11.63
N GLY A 19 -10.15 -28.09 -11.50
CA GLY A 19 -10.17 -27.16 -10.39
C GLY A 19 -10.06 -27.94 -9.08
N GLN A 20 -9.10 -27.58 -8.22
CA GLN A 20 -8.92 -28.26 -6.95
C GLN A 20 -10.26 -28.28 -6.19
N THR A 21 -10.74 -29.49 -5.90
CA THR A 21 -11.95 -29.68 -5.11
C THR A 21 -11.75 -29.00 -3.75
N LYS A 22 -12.55 -27.97 -3.45
CA LYS A 22 -12.48 -27.24 -2.18
C LYS A 22 -12.73 -28.24 -1.03
N LYS A 23 -11.80 -28.30 -0.07
CA LYS A 23 -11.95 -29.16 1.11
C LYS A 23 -12.44 -28.33 2.29
N PRO A 24 -13.40 -28.84 3.08
CA PRO A 24 -13.70 -28.24 4.38
C PRO A 24 -12.45 -28.23 5.25
N TYR A 25 -12.22 -27.14 5.97
CA TYR A 25 -11.17 -27.03 6.97
C TYR A 25 -11.66 -26.19 8.14
N GLN A 26 -11.01 -26.37 9.29
CA GLN A 26 -11.18 -25.52 10.46
C GLN A 26 -9.80 -25.03 10.88
N ALA A 27 -9.68 -23.75 11.15
CA ALA A 27 -8.45 -23.13 11.59
C ALA A 27 -8.72 -22.23 12.79
N SER A 28 -7.78 -22.23 13.74
CA SER A 28 -7.76 -21.36 14.89
C SER A 28 -6.32 -20.99 15.20
N ALA A 29 -6.09 -19.75 15.60
CA ALA A 29 -4.82 -19.27 16.13
C ALA A 29 -5.13 -18.38 17.33
N PRO A 30 -4.43 -18.54 18.47
CA PRO A 30 -4.75 -17.79 19.67
C PRO A 30 -4.28 -16.34 19.54
N SER A 31 -5.12 -15.40 19.97
CA SER A 31 -4.67 -14.08 20.40
C SER A 31 -4.18 -14.15 21.85
N SER A 32 -3.29 -13.26 22.25
CA SER A 32 -2.74 -13.19 23.60
C SER A 32 -2.47 -11.77 24.04
N VAL A 33 -2.51 -11.54 25.36
CA VAL A 33 -2.02 -10.33 26.01
C VAL A 33 -1.11 -10.75 27.17
N SER A 34 0.04 -10.11 27.28
CA SER A 34 0.94 -10.25 28.42
C SER A 34 1.21 -8.88 29.03
N TYR A 35 1.36 -8.87 30.35
CA TYR A 35 1.78 -7.71 31.12
C TYR A 35 2.95 -8.15 31.99
N SER A 36 4.01 -7.35 32.00
CA SER A 36 5.18 -7.62 32.83
C SER A 36 5.75 -6.33 33.40
N VAL A 37 6.38 -6.45 34.57
CA VAL A 37 7.11 -5.35 35.20
C VAL A 37 8.57 -5.77 35.31
N LYS A 38 9.47 -4.99 34.71
CA LYS A 38 10.91 -5.26 34.74
C LYS A 38 11.64 -3.95 34.97
N ASP A 39 12.52 -3.92 35.97
CA ASP A 39 13.32 -2.73 36.31
C ASP A 39 12.49 -1.45 36.55
N GLY A 40 11.23 -1.60 36.96
CA GLY A 40 10.28 -0.50 37.15
C GLY A 40 9.45 -0.14 35.90
N GLU A 41 9.80 -0.66 34.73
CA GLU A 41 9.06 -0.47 33.49
C GLU A 41 7.90 -1.46 33.37
N GLN A 42 6.72 -0.94 33.06
CA GLN A 42 5.54 -1.74 32.76
C GLN A 42 5.48 -1.99 31.26
N ASN A 43 5.52 -3.26 30.85
CA ASN A 43 5.51 -3.68 29.45
C ASN A 43 4.21 -4.43 29.16
N VAL A 44 3.51 -4.03 28.08
CA VAL A 44 2.35 -4.73 27.55
C VAL A 44 2.69 -5.27 26.16
N GLU A 45 2.54 -6.58 25.96
CA GLU A 45 2.64 -7.19 24.63
C GLU A 45 1.30 -7.82 24.24
N ILE A 46 0.87 -7.56 23.01
CA ILE A 46 -0.38 -8.10 22.47
C ILE A 46 -0.08 -8.81 21.16
N THR A 47 -0.65 -10.00 20.97
CA THR A 47 -0.73 -10.66 19.67
C THR A 47 -2.19 -10.82 19.32
N ASN A 48 -2.62 -10.18 18.23
CA ASN A 48 -3.96 -10.32 17.68
C ASN A 48 -3.91 -11.13 16.40
N VAL A 49 -4.69 -12.20 16.31
CA VAL A 49 -4.86 -12.98 15.08
C VAL A 49 -6.27 -12.83 14.56
N ALA A 50 -6.40 -12.37 13.32
CA ALA A 50 -7.68 -12.24 12.61
C ALA A 50 -7.66 -13.03 11.30
N TYR A 51 -8.80 -13.61 10.95
CA TYR A 51 -9.03 -14.25 9.66
C TYR A 51 -9.99 -13.40 8.83
N GLU A 52 -9.73 -13.27 7.54
CA GLU A 52 -10.60 -12.54 6.61
C GLU A 52 -10.83 -13.37 5.35
N LEU A 53 -12.09 -13.50 4.93
CA LEU A 53 -12.44 -13.98 3.59
C LEU A 53 -12.52 -12.79 2.64
N VAL A 54 -11.70 -12.81 1.59
CA VAL A 54 -11.72 -11.78 0.55
C VAL A 54 -12.52 -12.26 -0.66
N GLY A 55 -13.16 -11.31 -1.35
CA GLY A 55 -14.00 -11.54 -2.53
C GLY A 55 -13.26 -12.15 -3.73
N SER A 56 -14.01 -12.42 -4.79
CA SER A 56 -13.47 -12.84 -6.08
C SER A 56 -12.96 -11.64 -6.91
N ALA A 57 -12.49 -11.89 -8.13
CA ALA A 57 -11.95 -10.86 -9.04
C ALA A 57 -10.71 -10.11 -8.51
N ILE A 58 -9.88 -10.78 -7.71
CA ILE A 58 -8.65 -10.22 -7.18
C ILE A 58 -7.65 -10.00 -8.33
N PRO A 59 -7.11 -8.79 -8.53
CA PRO A 59 -6.17 -8.51 -9.60
C PRO A 59 -4.93 -9.43 -9.56
N GLY A 60 -4.61 -10.03 -10.71
CA GLY A 60 -3.51 -10.98 -10.85
C GLY A 60 -3.81 -12.41 -10.38
N ARG A 61 -5.06 -12.71 -10.02
CA ARG A 61 -5.55 -14.05 -9.64
C ARG A 61 -6.66 -14.52 -10.59
N PRO A 62 -7.00 -15.83 -10.62
CA PRO A 62 -8.17 -16.31 -11.34
C PRO A 62 -9.46 -15.61 -10.88
N LEU A 63 -10.37 -15.35 -11.82
CA LEU A 63 -11.55 -14.49 -11.60
C LEU A 63 -12.50 -15.02 -10.52
N ASP A 64 -12.60 -16.33 -10.37
CA ASP A 64 -13.47 -17.04 -9.42
C ASP A 64 -12.78 -17.40 -8.10
N GLU A 65 -11.47 -17.13 -7.99
CA GLU A 65 -10.70 -17.45 -6.80
C GLU A 65 -10.99 -16.45 -5.68
N ARG A 66 -11.17 -17.00 -4.47
CA ARG A 66 -11.29 -16.23 -3.22
C ARG A 66 -10.11 -16.56 -2.35
N LEU A 67 -9.67 -15.62 -1.54
CA LEU A 67 -8.58 -15.82 -0.59
C LEU A 67 -9.10 -15.83 0.84
N VAL A 68 -8.47 -16.64 1.69
CA VAL A 68 -8.53 -16.47 3.14
C VAL A 68 -7.20 -15.91 3.60
N LEU A 69 -7.26 -14.76 4.27
CA LEU A 69 -6.11 -14.11 4.88
C LEU A 69 -6.05 -14.48 6.35
N ARG A 70 -4.84 -14.77 6.85
CA ARG A 70 -4.51 -14.71 8.28
C ARG A 70 -3.67 -13.47 8.52
N LYS A 71 -4.11 -12.63 9.45
CA LYS A 71 -3.45 -11.39 9.84
C LYS A 71 -3.01 -11.53 11.29
N THR A 72 -1.71 -11.47 11.54
CA THR A 72 -1.14 -11.56 12.88
C THR A 72 -0.45 -10.26 13.20
N THR A 73 -1.03 -9.44 14.07
CA THR A 73 -0.43 -8.19 14.53
C THR A 73 0.12 -8.40 15.94
N LYS A 74 1.42 -8.13 16.11
CA LYS A 74 2.11 -8.13 17.38
C LYS A 74 2.47 -6.70 17.75
N THR A 75 2.19 -6.31 18.97
CA THR A 75 2.52 -5.00 19.51
C THR A 75 3.24 -5.13 20.83
N ARG A 76 4.17 -4.20 21.09
CA ARG A 76 4.81 -4.02 22.39
C ARG A 76 4.79 -2.55 22.74
N GLN A 77 4.34 -2.24 23.95
CA GLN A 77 4.28 -0.89 24.47
C GLN A 77 4.86 -0.87 25.89
N VAL A 78 5.77 0.07 26.13
CA VAL A 78 6.20 0.46 27.48
C VAL A 78 5.23 1.55 27.95
N ILE A 79 4.61 1.35 29.11
CA ILE A 79 3.67 2.34 29.65
C ILE A 79 4.42 3.64 29.96
N ASP A 80 3.77 4.77 29.66
CA ASP A 80 4.31 6.13 29.79
C ASP A 80 5.44 6.51 28.82
N GLU A 81 5.81 5.63 27.87
CA GLU A 81 6.66 5.99 26.72
C GLU A 81 5.82 6.39 25.50
N ILE A 82 6.37 7.31 24.70
CA ILE A 82 5.76 7.71 23.42
C ILE A 82 6.05 6.63 22.40
N GLY A 83 5.01 6.25 21.66
CA GLY A 83 5.12 5.28 20.58
C GLY A 83 4.89 3.84 21.01
N MET A 84 5.03 2.94 20.05
CA MET A 84 4.93 1.50 20.27
C MET A 84 5.70 0.74 19.19
N GLU A 85 6.23 -0.43 19.53
CA GLU A 85 6.72 -1.36 18.53
C GLU A 85 5.54 -2.17 17.99
N ALA A 86 5.45 -2.34 16.67
CA ALA A 86 4.44 -3.21 16.09
C ALA A 86 4.92 -3.90 14.82
N SER A 87 4.48 -5.13 14.62
CA SER A 87 4.65 -5.87 13.39
C SER A 87 3.38 -6.61 13.02
N THR A 88 3.06 -6.61 11.72
CA THR A 88 1.93 -7.34 11.16
C THR A 88 2.42 -8.31 10.10
N THR A 89 2.08 -9.58 10.28
CA THR A 89 2.26 -10.64 9.29
C THR A 89 0.95 -10.93 8.59
N ILE A 90 0.97 -10.91 7.26
CA ILE A 90 -0.16 -11.30 6.40
C ILE A 90 0.22 -12.56 5.66
N GLU A 91 -0.65 -13.56 5.74
CA GLU A 91 -0.54 -14.81 4.98
C GLU A 91 -1.84 -15.05 4.21
N ALA A 92 -1.74 -15.59 3.00
CA ALA A 92 -2.90 -15.79 2.13
C ALA A 92 -2.95 -17.20 1.53
N TRP A 93 -4.14 -17.80 1.54
CA TRP A 93 -4.41 -19.09 0.90
C TRP A 93 -5.64 -18.99 0.00
N PRO A 94 -5.74 -19.80 -1.07
CA PRO A 94 -7.02 -19.98 -1.76
C PRO A 94 -8.06 -20.57 -0.81
N LEU A 95 -9.32 -20.15 -0.96
CA LEU A 95 -10.43 -20.72 -0.19
C LEU A 95 -10.58 -22.22 -0.49
N GLY A 96 -10.58 -23.03 0.56
CA GLY A 96 -10.70 -24.50 0.48
C GLY A 96 -9.37 -25.24 0.53
N VAL A 97 -8.26 -24.53 0.76
CA VAL A 97 -6.94 -25.09 1.07
C VAL A 97 -6.74 -25.11 2.58
N ASP A 98 -6.15 -26.19 3.10
CA ASP A 98 -5.77 -26.29 4.51
C ASP A 98 -4.71 -25.23 4.86
N LEU A 99 -4.99 -24.38 5.85
CA LEU A 99 -4.10 -23.28 6.26
C LEU A 99 -2.80 -23.76 6.94
N LYS A 100 -2.64 -25.06 7.18
CA LYS A 100 -1.35 -25.67 7.57
C LYS A 100 -0.39 -25.81 6.38
N GLN A 101 -0.89 -25.74 5.16
CA GLN A 101 -0.05 -25.75 3.96
C GLN A 101 0.64 -24.42 3.77
N LYS A 102 1.67 -24.39 2.92
CA LYS A 102 2.38 -23.15 2.59
C LYS A 102 1.39 -22.13 1.98
N PRO A 103 1.33 -20.88 2.48
CA PRO A 103 0.50 -19.84 1.86
C PRO A 103 1.01 -19.50 0.45
N LEU A 104 0.12 -18.91 -0.36
CA LEU A 104 0.48 -18.35 -1.67
C LEU A 104 1.58 -17.29 -1.54
N TYR A 105 1.43 -16.45 -0.52
CA TYR A 105 2.41 -15.47 -0.11
C TYR A 105 2.30 -15.22 1.40
N SER A 106 3.40 -14.78 1.97
CA SER A 106 3.49 -14.30 3.33
C SER A 106 4.42 -13.09 3.33
N PHE A 107 4.04 -12.03 4.02
CA PHE A 107 4.93 -10.91 4.29
C PHE A 107 4.72 -10.40 5.71
N THR A 108 5.80 -9.87 6.28
CA THR A 108 5.78 -9.14 7.55
C THR A 108 6.24 -7.71 7.27
N ALA A 109 5.50 -6.77 7.81
CA ALA A 109 5.91 -5.38 7.88
C ALA A 109 5.70 -4.87 9.30
N GLU A 110 6.49 -3.89 9.69
CA GLU A 110 6.17 -3.08 10.85
C GLU A 110 4.79 -2.44 10.66
N GLY A 111 4.07 -2.15 11.74
CA GLY A 111 2.76 -1.52 11.67
C GLY A 111 1.59 -2.38 12.15
N ILE A 112 0.42 -1.77 12.15
CA ILE A 112 -0.85 -2.28 12.70
C ILE A 112 -1.99 -2.10 11.69
N ASP A 113 -3.19 -2.54 12.08
CA ASP A 113 -4.45 -2.33 11.38
C ASP A 113 -4.43 -2.68 9.88
N PRO A 114 -4.03 -3.90 9.51
CA PRO A 114 -4.10 -4.33 8.12
C PRO A 114 -5.55 -4.39 7.62
N ALA A 115 -5.89 -3.52 6.67
CA ALA A 115 -7.22 -3.46 6.06
C ALA A 115 -7.15 -3.82 4.57
N THR A 116 -8.11 -4.61 4.09
CA THR A 116 -8.32 -4.78 2.64
C THR A 116 -9.18 -3.63 2.11
N ARG A 117 -8.94 -3.23 0.86
CA ARG A 117 -9.76 -2.25 0.14
C ARG A 117 -10.14 -2.80 -1.22
N ASN A 118 -11.45 -2.76 -1.52
CA ASN A 118 -12.06 -3.16 -2.79
C ASN A 118 -11.71 -4.59 -3.28
N SER A 119 -11.26 -5.50 -2.39
CA SER A 119 -10.69 -6.80 -2.79
C SER A 119 -9.51 -6.67 -3.77
N GLU A 120 -8.75 -5.58 -3.69
CA GLU A 120 -7.71 -5.22 -4.64
C GLU A 120 -6.35 -4.98 -3.97
N VAL A 121 -6.35 -4.28 -2.84
CA VAL A 121 -5.13 -3.91 -2.10
C VAL A 121 -5.27 -4.18 -0.60
N ILE A 122 -4.13 -4.28 0.07
CA ILE A 122 -4.00 -4.28 1.53
C ILE A 122 -3.33 -2.97 1.93
N VAL A 123 -3.88 -2.28 2.92
CA VAL A 123 -3.34 -1.05 3.51
C VAL A 123 -2.95 -1.37 4.94
N LEU A 124 -1.71 -1.06 5.31
CA LEU A 124 -1.17 -1.27 6.64
C LEU A 124 -0.83 0.08 7.26
N SER A 125 -1.30 0.36 8.47
CA SER A 125 -0.94 1.56 9.23
C SER A 125 0.48 1.40 9.78
N ARG A 126 1.34 2.38 9.52
CA ARG A 126 2.76 2.37 9.86
C ARG A 126 3.16 3.49 10.83
N GLY A 127 2.29 4.47 11.05
CA GLY A 127 2.51 5.55 11.99
C GLY A 127 2.36 5.08 13.43
N LEU A 128 3.45 4.56 14.00
CA LEU A 128 3.48 4.04 15.38
C LEU A 128 3.87 5.09 16.43
N GLU A 129 4.19 6.31 15.98
CA GLU A 129 4.60 7.45 16.81
C GLU A 129 3.86 8.73 16.38
N GLU A 130 4.58 9.80 16.04
CA GLU A 130 4.01 11.14 15.82
C GLU A 130 3.42 11.35 14.42
N VAL A 131 3.88 10.58 13.43
CA VAL A 131 3.49 10.76 12.02
C VAL A 131 2.66 9.58 11.56
N GLU A 132 1.42 9.84 11.15
CA GLU A 132 0.59 8.85 10.47
C GLU A 132 1.07 8.62 9.04
N TRP A 133 1.26 7.35 8.70
CA TRP A 133 1.51 6.92 7.33
C TRP A 133 1.11 5.47 7.13
N TRP A 134 1.02 5.04 5.87
CA TRP A 134 0.56 3.71 5.48
C TRP A 134 1.45 3.14 4.38
N THR A 135 1.57 1.81 4.36
CA THR A 135 2.10 1.09 3.19
C THR A 135 0.96 0.35 2.49
N VAL A 136 0.93 0.44 1.17
CA VAL A 136 -0.04 -0.25 0.31
C VAL A 136 0.61 -1.46 -0.35
N TYR A 137 -0.07 -2.60 -0.34
CA TYR A 137 0.36 -3.87 -0.95
C TYR A 137 -0.70 -4.37 -1.93
N LYS A 138 -0.26 -5.09 -2.98
CA LYS A 138 -1.16 -5.82 -3.87
C LYS A 138 -1.78 -6.99 -3.12
N LEU A 139 -3.11 -7.11 -3.12
CA LEU A 139 -3.77 -8.25 -2.49
C LEU A 139 -3.41 -9.58 -3.19
N GLY A 140 -3.32 -9.60 -4.53
CA GLY A 140 -3.09 -10.86 -5.25
C GLY A 140 -1.72 -11.50 -5.01
N SER A 141 -0.72 -10.76 -4.53
CA SER A 141 0.66 -11.26 -4.44
C SER A 141 1.41 -10.89 -3.17
N GLY A 142 0.86 -10.01 -2.32
CA GLY A 142 1.57 -9.47 -1.17
C GLY A 142 2.74 -8.55 -1.52
N GLN A 143 2.91 -8.18 -2.80
CA GLN A 143 3.98 -7.26 -3.22
C GLN A 143 3.65 -5.83 -2.77
N ARG A 144 4.63 -5.13 -2.19
CA ARG A 144 4.50 -3.70 -1.88
C ARG A 144 4.24 -2.89 -3.16
N LEU A 145 3.33 -1.91 -3.07
CA LEU A 145 3.07 -0.91 -4.10
C LEU A 145 3.80 0.40 -3.77
N PHE A 146 3.38 1.10 -2.73
CA PHE A 146 3.93 2.41 -2.33
C PHE A 146 3.59 2.74 -0.87
N ASP A 147 4.25 3.77 -0.35
CA ASP A 147 3.92 4.36 0.95
C ASP A 147 3.15 5.68 0.77
N THR A 148 2.36 6.05 1.77
CA THR A 148 1.59 7.31 1.76
C THR A 148 1.50 7.91 3.16
N TYR A 149 1.71 9.21 3.26
CA TYR A 149 1.60 10.06 4.46
C TYR A 149 0.34 10.93 4.42
N ALA A 150 -0.58 10.60 3.53
CA ALA A 150 -1.95 11.08 3.51
C ALA A 150 -2.87 9.84 3.42
N PRO A 151 -4.11 9.92 3.92
CA PRO A 151 -5.07 8.85 3.77
C PRO A 151 -5.15 8.38 2.31
N LEU A 152 -5.08 7.06 2.11
CA LEU A 152 -5.15 6.46 0.77
C LEU A 152 -6.47 6.87 0.10
N ILE A 153 -6.37 7.35 -1.14
CA ILE A 153 -7.54 7.63 -1.95
C ILE A 153 -7.74 6.52 -2.95
N ASP A 154 -8.98 6.07 -3.07
CA ASP A 154 -9.44 5.31 -4.21
C ASP A 154 -10.58 6.03 -4.94
N PHE A 155 -10.59 5.94 -6.27
CA PHE A 155 -11.65 6.50 -7.11
C PHE A 155 -11.72 5.77 -8.44
N SER A 156 -12.85 5.92 -9.15
CA SER A 156 -13.00 5.40 -10.51
C SER A 156 -12.72 6.48 -11.55
N ILE A 157 -11.95 6.15 -12.58
CA ILE A 157 -11.70 7.04 -13.73
C ILE A 157 -12.75 6.91 -14.85
N SER A 158 -13.61 5.90 -14.77
CA SER A 158 -14.67 5.63 -15.74
C SER A 158 -16.00 5.52 -15.01
N ARG A 159 -17.05 6.10 -15.59
CA ARG A 159 -18.42 6.02 -15.05
C ARG A 159 -19.14 4.72 -15.46
N ASP A 160 -18.75 4.14 -16.59
CA ASP A 160 -19.43 3.01 -17.21
C ASP A 160 -18.83 1.67 -16.77
N THR A 161 -17.53 1.66 -16.51
CA THR A 161 -16.76 0.49 -16.05
C THR A 161 -15.92 0.89 -14.86
N VAL A 162 -16.14 0.24 -13.71
CA VAL A 162 -15.38 0.56 -12.50
C VAL A 162 -13.90 0.29 -12.76
N THR A 163 -13.14 1.36 -12.93
CA THR A 163 -11.70 1.34 -13.15
C THR A 163 -11.04 2.07 -11.99
N THR A 164 -10.83 1.32 -10.89
CA THR A 164 -10.34 1.84 -9.62
C THR A 164 -8.88 2.27 -9.72
N ARG A 165 -8.56 3.45 -9.17
CA ARG A 165 -7.21 3.98 -9.07
C ARG A 165 -6.94 4.39 -7.65
N TYR A 166 -5.71 4.17 -7.23
CA TYR A 166 -5.21 4.45 -5.89
C TYR A 166 -4.17 5.55 -5.93
N VAL A 167 -4.24 6.48 -4.98
CA VAL A 167 -3.28 7.58 -4.90
C VAL A 167 -2.78 7.78 -3.48
N GLY A 168 -1.47 7.89 -3.38
CA GLY A 168 -0.76 8.24 -2.15
C GLY A 168 0.18 9.42 -2.34
N LEU A 169 0.57 10.02 -1.23
CA LEU A 169 1.61 11.03 -1.16
C LEU A 169 2.75 10.53 -0.27
N GLU A 170 3.91 10.29 -0.86
CA GLU A 170 5.12 10.04 -0.08
C GLU A 170 5.82 11.36 0.23
N VAL A 171 6.18 11.56 1.50
CA VAL A 171 7.10 12.61 1.91
C VAL A 171 8.42 11.91 2.23
N PRO A 172 9.47 12.08 1.41
CA PRO A 172 10.73 11.37 1.61
C PRO A 172 11.37 11.69 2.95
N GLU A 173 11.91 10.66 3.59
CA GLU A 173 12.82 10.77 4.72
C GLU A 173 14.13 11.46 4.29
N ASP A 174 14.82 12.09 5.24
CA ASP A 174 16.08 12.80 4.98
C ASP A 174 17.19 11.85 4.48
N ASP A 175 17.13 10.57 4.85
CA ASP A 175 18.05 9.51 4.44
C ASP A 175 17.47 8.57 3.37
N ALA A 176 16.45 9.03 2.63
CA ALA A 176 15.83 8.26 1.55
C ALA A 176 16.85 7.59 0.63
N LYS A 177 16.63 6.29 0.36
CA LYS A 177 17.54 5.44 -0.44
C LYS A 177 17.82 6.01 -1.83
N ASP A 178 16.82 6.59 -2.47
CA ASP A 178 17.00 7.29 -3.73
C ASP A 178 17.60 8.67 -3.48
N ALA A 179 18.85 8.87 -3.93
CA ALA A 179 19.58 10.12 -3.75
C ALA A 179 18.86 11.35 -4.31
N ARG A 180 18.00 11.18 -5.33
CA ARG A 180 17.24 12.29 -5.93
C ARG A 180 16.16 12.81 -4.98
N LEU A 181 15.67 11.98 -4.05
CA LEU A 181 14.67 12.37 -3.05
C LEU A 181 15.27 13.14 -1.87
N ARG A 182 16.59 13.08 -1.69
CA ARG A 182 17.31 13.82 -0.63
C ARG A 182 17.62 15.27 -0.99
N ALA A 183 17.30 15.72 -2.21
CA ALA A 183 17.57 17.09 -2.61
C ALA A 183 16.69 18.07 -1.83
N ALA A 184 17.28 19.18 -1.36
CA ALA A 184 16.62 20.12 -0.45
C ALA A 184 15.38 20.82 -1.03
N ASN A 185 15.20 20.76 -2.35
CA ASN A 185 14.05 21.31 -3.06
C ASN A 185 12.88 20.31 -3.21
N VAL A 186 13.03 19.06 -2.74
CA VAL A 186 11.99 18.03 -2.82
C VAL A 186 10.93 18.27 -1.76
N VAL A 187 9.66 18.21 -2.17
CA VAL A 187 8.50 18.30 -1.27
C VAL A 187 7.87 16.93 -1.03
N GLY A 188 7.74 16.13 -2.08
CA GLY A 188 7.11 14.82 -2.00
C GLY A 188 6.94 14.14 -3.35
N VAL A 189 6.42 12.92 -3.34
CA VAL A 189 6.11 12.13 -4.54
C VAL A 189 4.65 11.72 -4.48
N VAL A 190 3.86 12.14 -5.47
CA VAL A 190 2.50 11.61 -5.66
C VAL A 190 2.61 10.32 -6.46
N THR A 191 2.09 9.23 -5.89
CA THR A 191 2.01 7.94 -6.58
C THR A 191 0.58 7.71 -7.05
N TYR A 192 0.41 7.43 -8.33
CA TYR A 192 -0.85 7.04 -8.96
C TYR A 192 -0.74 5.62 -9.48
N ALA A 193 -1.64 4.75 -9.01
CA ALA A 193 -1.55 3.32 -9.20
C ALA A 193 -2.90 2.68 -9.54
N SER A 194 -2.82 1.51 -10.15
CA SER A 194 -3.87 0.50 -10.11
C SER A 194 -3.50 -0.55 -9.05
N ALA A 195 -4.44 -1.44 -8.71
CA ALA A 195 -4.14 -2.60 -7.87
C ALA A 195 -3.03 -3.50 -8.43
N ALA A 196 -2.81 -3.50 -9.75
CA ALA A 196 -1.81 -4.35 -10.40
C ALA A 196 -0.40 -3.74 -10.37
N LYS A 197 -0.28 -2.41 -10.44
CA LYS A 197 0.99 -1.70 -10.57
C LYS A 197 0.87 -0.20 -10.29
N VAL A 198 1.99 0.41 -9.92
CA VAL A 198 2.19 1.85 -10.05
C VAL A 198 2.16 2.22 -11.53
N ILE A 199 1.32 3.20 -11.88
CA ILE A 199 1.17 3.71 -13.24
C ILE A 199 2.08 4.91 -13.43
N ARG A 200 2.10 5.81 -12.44
CA ARG A 200 2.84 7.07 -12.47
C ARG A 200 3.32 7.47 -11.09
N GLU A 201 4.55 7.95 -11.02
CA GLU A 201 5.03 8.76 -9.92
C GLU A 201 5.27 10.18 -10.43
N ALA A 202 4.90 11.17 -9.63
CA ALA A 202 5.08 12.58 -9.92
C ALA A 202 5.84 13.24 -8.76
N LEU A 203 7.09 13.65 -9.03
CA LEU A 203 7.93 14.34 -8.06
C LEU A 203 7.49 15.80 -7.97
N ILE A 204 7.22 16.25 -6.76
CA ILE A 204 6.92 17.64 -6.42
C ILE A 204 8.19 18.29 -5.89
N THR A 205 8.59 19.40 -6.50
CA THR A 205 9.72 20.22 -6.04
C THR A 205 9.32 21.68 -5.87
N CYS A 206 10.07 22.42 -5.08
CA CYS A 206 9.93 23.87 -4.94
C CYS A 206 11.26 24.58 -5.16
N ASP A 207 11.23 25.69 -5.91
CA ASP A 207 12.41 26.46 -6.29
C ASP A 207 13.16 27.06 -5.10
N ASP A 208 12.44 27.32 -4.01
CA ASP A 208 13.00 27.75 -2.74
C ASP A 208 13.11 26.56 -1.77
N PRO A 209 14.33 26.09 -1.42
CA PRO A 209 14.53 25.00 -0.47
C PRO A 209 13.94 25.25 0.93
N LYS A 210 13.86 26.50 1.38
CA LYS A 210 13.25 26.82 2.68
C LYS A 210 11.75 26.60 2.63
N LYS A 211 11.11 27.03 1.55
CA LYS A 211 9.69 26.75 1.29
C LYS A 211 9.44 25.26 1.11
N ALA A 212 10.33 24.54 0.42
CA ALA A 212 10.24 23.08 0.29
C ALA A 212 10.26 22.38 1.67
N ALA A 213 11.18 22.78 2.55
CA ALA A 213 11.27 22.26 3.92
C ALA A 213 9.97 22.48 4.71
N LEU A 214 9.38 23.68 4.63
CA LEU A 214 8.09 23.97 5.27
C LEU A 214 6.96 23.11 4.69
N LEU A 215 6.91 22.94 3.36
CA LEU A 215 5.88 22.14 2.70
C LEU A 215 5.99 20.63 3.00
N ARG A 216 7.15 20.14 3.43
CA ARG A 216 7.35 18.72 3.83
C ARG A 216 7.38 18.48 5.35
N SER A 217 7.35 19.53 6.18
CA SER A 217 7.31 19.42 7.65
C SER A 217 6.00 18.78 8.14
N PHE A 218 6.08 17.76 8.99
CA PHE A 218 4.91 17.17 9.65
C PHE A 218 4.46 17.95 10.90
N ALA A 219 5.37 18.70 11.53
CA ALA A 219 5.05 19.54 12.67
C ALA A 219 4.27 20.81 12.25
N ASP A 220 4.61 21.38 11.10
CA ASP A 220 4.11 22.71 10.69
C ASP A 220 3.02 22.65 9.62
N ALA A 221 2.86 21.52 8.92
CA ALA A 221 1.95 21.42 7.79
C ALA A 221 1.07 20.18 7.82
N SER A 222 -0.20 20.40 7.46
CA SER A 222 -1.18 19.35 7.20
C SER A 222 -1.33 19.13 5.70
N ARG A 223 -1.62 17.89 5.30
CA ARG A 223 -1.73 17.47 3.90
C ARG A 223 -3.06 16.81 3.67
N THR A 224 -3.75 17.22 2.61
CA THR A 224 -4.98 16.57 2.18
C THR A 224 -4.87 16.28 0.70
N LEU A 225 -5.04 15.01 0.36
CA LEU A 225 -5.16 14.58 -1.01
C LEU A 225 -6.66 14.38 -1.28
N THR A 226 -7.14 14.76 -2.46
CA THR A 226 -8.52 14.50 -2.91
C THR A 226 -8.56 14.22 -4.42
N TYR A 227 -9.62 13.57 -4.89
CA TYR A 227 -9.96 13.51 -6.32
C TYR A 227 -11.29 14.20 -6.55
N SER A 228 -11.32 15.22 -7.39
CA SER A 228 -12.56 15.95 -7.72
C SER A 228 -12.45 16.64 -9.08
N GLY A 229 -13.57 16.74 -9.81
CA GLY A 229 -13.61 17.43 -11.10
C GLY A 229 -12.59 16.91 -12.13
N GLY A 230 -12.28 15.61 -12.11
CA GLY A 230 -11.31 14.99 -13.02
C GLY A 230 -9.84 15.27 -12.70
N ALA A 231 -9.52 15.79 -11.52
CA ALA A 231 -8.15 16.10 -11.10
C ALA A 231 -7.86 15.59 -9.69
N LEU A 232 -6.62 15.14 -9.49
CA LEU A 232 -6.04 14.99 -8.16
C LEU A 232 -5.70 16.36 -7.61
N ARG A 233 -6.08 16.62 -6.37
CA ARG A 233 -5.75 17.85 -5.65
C ARG A 233 -5.00 17.51 -4.39
N LEU A 234 -3.78 17.99 -4.28
CA LEU A 234 -3.00 17.99 -3.06
C LEU A 234 -3.04 19.41 -2.47
N ALA A 235 -3.64 19.54 -1.29
CA ALA A 235 -3.57 20.72 -0.46
C ALA A 235 -2.53 20.52 0.64
N ILE A 236 -1.64 21.49 0.81
CA ILE A 236 -0.66 21.54 1.90
C ILE A 236 -0.90 22.84 2.65
N SER A 237 -1.37 22.75 3.89
CA SER A 237 -1.68 23.92 4.73
C SER A 237 -0.64 24.07 5.82
N GLN A 238 0.13 25.15 5.76
CA GLN A 238 1.06 25.54 6.82
C GLN A 238 0.26 26.19 7.95
N ASN A 239 0.17 25.52 9.08
CA ASN A 239 -0.75 25.89 10.17
C ASN A 239 -0.04 26.65 11.31
N TYR A 240 1.28 26.85 11.21
CA TYR A 240 2.10 27.50 12.22
C TYR A 240 3.24 28.30 11.56
N PRO A 241 3.69 29.45 12.12
CA PRO A 241 3.14 30.21 13.26
C PRO A 241 2.03 31.21 12.87
N SER A 242 1.56 31.21 11.62
CA SER A 242 0.55 32.14 11.10
C SER A 242 -0.72 31.41 10.66
N ALA A 243 -1.76 32.17 10.27
CA ALA A 243 -3.01 31.59 9.74
C ALA A 243 -2.73 30.66 8.54
N PRO A 244 -3.56 29.60 8.32
CA PRO A 244 -3.30 28.57 7.33
C PRO A 244 -2.97 29.11 5.93
N ALA A 245 -1.70 29.02 5.55
CA ALA A 245 -1.25 29.32 4.19
C ALA A 245 -1.35 28.04 3.36
N THR A 246 -2.47 27.90 2.65
CA THR A 246 -2.76 26.67 1.87
C THR A 246 -2.21 26.79 0.46
N VAL A 247 -1.36 25.84 0.11
CA VAL A 247 -0.85 25.66 -1.24
C VAL A 247 -1.58 24.48 -1.88
N THR A 248 -2.16 24.68 -3.07
CA THR A 248 -2.86 23.62 -3.80
C THR A 248 -2.14 23.28 -5.10
N ILE A 249 -1.86 22.00 -5.28
CA ILE A 249 -1.38 21.40 -6.52
C ILE A 249 -2.53 20.60 -7.11
N ALA A 250 -2.93 20.88 -8.35
CA ALA A 250 -3.96 20.12 -9.05
C ALA A 250 -3.39 19.48 -10.31
N VAL A 251 -3.52 18.15 -10.44
CA VAL A 251 -3.03 17.38 -11.58
C VAL A 251 -4.22 16.67 -12.23
N PRO A 252 -4.64 17.07 -13.45
CA PRO A 252 -5.72 16.39 -14.15
C PRO A 252 -5.39 14.92 -14.41
N VAL A 253 -6.42 14.08 -14.39
CA VAL A 253 -6.35 12.70 -14.86
C VAL A 253 -6.90 12.67 -16.27
N ALA A 254 -6.07 12.28 -17.24
CA ALA A 254 -6.45 12.18 -18.63
C ALA A 254 -6.31 10.74 -19.09
N LYS A 255 -7.42 10.16 -19.57
CA LYS A 255 -7.52 8.73 -19.88
C LYS A 255 -7.19 7.90 -18.64
N ASP A 256 -6.02 7.28 -18.59
CA ASP A 256 -5.58 6.37 -17.54
C ASP A 256 -4.25 6.80 -16.89
N ASP A 257 -3.91 8.09 -16.96
CA ASP A 257 -2.65 8.62 -16.43
C ASP A 257 -2.81 10.07 -15.94
N LEU A 258 -1.81 10.55 -15.22
CA LEU A 258 -1.71 11.94 -14.79
C LEU A 258 -1.24 12.83 -15.95
N ASP A 259 -2.00 13.87 -16.27
CA ASP A 259 -1.62 14.89 -17.24
C ASP A 259 -0.78 15.98 -16.55
N LEU A 260 0.51 15.68 -16.35
CA LEU A 260 1.44 16.59 -15.67
C LEU A 260 1.65 17.91 -16.43
N ALA A 261 1.46 17.90 -17.76
CA ALA A 261 1.59 19.09 -18.60
C ALA A 261 0.47 20.10 -18.37
N LYS A 262 -0.68 19.66 -17.85
CA LYS A 262 -1.82 20.52 -17.48
C LYS A 262 -1.98 20.67 -15.97
N ALA A 263 -0.93 20.37 -15.21
CA ALA A 263 -0.94 20.60 -13.78
C ALA A 263 -1.09 22.11 -13.48
N VAL A 264 -1.99 22.44 -12.56
CA VAL A 264 -2.13 23.78 -12.01
C VAL A 264 -1.30 23.84 -10.75
N LEU A 265 -0.24 24.64 -10.80
CA LEU A 265 0.79 24.71 -9.77
C LEU A 265 0.86 26.13 -9.18
N PRO A 266 1.10 26.24 -7.87
CA PRO A 266 1.40 27.52 -7.23
C PRO A 266 2.77 28.03 -7.69
N ALA A 267 3.03 29.33 -7.51
CA ALA A 267 4.30 29.93 -7.88
C ALA A 267 5.49 29.24 -7.19
N GLY A 268 6.51 28.92 -8.01
CA GLY A 268 7.75 28.28 -7.57
C GLY A 268 7.64 26.80 -7.24
N VAL A 269 6.51 26.14 -7.48
CA VAL A 269 6.37 24.67 -7.35
C VAL A 269 6.36 24.04 -8.73
N ARG A 270 7.01 22.89 -8.85
CA ARG A 270 7.08 22.09 -10.07
C ARG A 270 6.62 20.67 -9.81
N VAL A 271 6.03 20.08 -10.83
CA VAL A 271 5.69 18.66 -10.87
C VAL A 271 6.32 18.06 -12.11
N ALA A 272 7.02 16.94 -11.94
CA ALA A 272 7.65 16.23 -13.04
C ALA A 272 7.44 14.72 -12.91
N ALA A 273 7.44 14.01 -14.03
CA ALA A 273 7.41 12.56 -14.02
C ALA A 273 8.64 12.03 -13.27
N PHE A 274 8.41 11.06 -12.38
CA PHE A 274 9.44 10.42 -11.60
C PHE A 274 9.41 8.91 -11.85
N LYS A 275 10.58 8.29 -11.69
CA LYS A 275 10.74 6.85 -11.80
C LYS A 275 11.89 6.43 -10.92
N ARG A 276 11.59 5.66 -9.88
CA ARG A 276 12.56 4.98 -9.02
C ARG A 276 13.30 3.86 -9.75
#